data_AF-A0ABD2MRT2-F1
#
_entry.id   AF-A0ABD2MRT2-F1
#
_cell.length_a   1.000
_cell.length_b   1.000
_cell.length_c   1.000
_cell.angle_alpha   90.00
_cell.angle_beta   90.00
_cell.angle_gamma   90.00
#
_symmetry.space_group_name_H-M   'P 1'
#
loop_
_entity.id
_entity.type
_entity.pdbx_description
1 polymer ?
#
loop_
_entity_poly.entity_id
_entity_poly.type
_entity_poly.pdbx_seq_one_letter_code
_entity_poly.pdbx_strand_id
1 'polypeptide(L)' 'MVLRCKEAKSYGTKKFIEGVFSDGDSCLIIEDSGSSIIETVKDLEALDVVCSNAIVLLDREQGSGVF' A
#
# COMPACT_ATOMS: atom_id res chain seq x y z
N MET A 1 10.44 4.22 5.79
CA MET A 1 9.16 4.77 5.30
C MET A 1 9.06 4.43 3.83
N VAL A 2 7.92 3.88 3.43
CA VAL A 2 7.67 3.41 2.07
C VAL A 2 6.51 4.21 1.49
N LEU A 3 6.59 4.56 0.22
CA LEU A 3 5.59 5.36 -0.49
C LEU A 3 5.19 4.67 -1.78
N ARG A 4 3.89 4.49 -1.99
CA ARG A 4 3.33 4.00 -3.24
C ARG A 4 3.02 5.17 -4.19
N CYS A 5 3.61 5.14 -5.38
CA CYS A 5 3.29 6.05 -6.47
C CYS A 5 1.99 5.59 -7.15
N LYS A 6 1.07 6.52 -7.43
CA LYS A 6 -0.20 6.24 -8.13
C LYS A 6 0.02 5.70 -9.56
N GLU A 7 1.10 6.10 -10.19
CA GLU A 7 1.52 5.64 -11.51
C GLU A 7 3.00 5.25 -11.46
N ALA A 8 3.36 4.20 -12.20
CA ALA A 8 4.76 3.86 -12.39
C ALA A 8 5.45 5.00 -13.15
N LYS A 9 6.59 5.45 -12.63
CA LYS A 9 7.40 6.47 -13.30
C LYS A 9 7.77 6.00 -14.71
N SER A 10 7.64 6.89 -15.69
CA SER A 10 7.98 6.61 -17.09
C SER A 10 9.50 6.45 -17.34
N TYR A 11 10.33 6.94 -16.42
CA TYR A 11 11.79 6.86 -16.44
C TYR A 11 12.34 6.38 -15.08
N GLY A 12 13.53 5.77 -15.07
CA GLY A 12 14.14 5.20 -13.86
C GLY A 12 13.74 3.73 -13.60
N THR A 13 13.65 3.34 -12.33
CA THR A 13 13.36 1.96 -11.89
C THR A 13 11.94 1.48 -12.17
N LYS A 14 11.04 2.37 -12.63
CA LYS A 14 9.61 2.11 -12.93
C LYS A 14 8.84 1.43 -11.79
N LYS A 15 9.31 1.55 -10.55
CA LYS A 15 8.69 0.91 -9.38
C LYS A 15 7.49 1.73 -8.91
N PHE A 16 6.44 1.03 -8.49
CA PHE A 16 5.32 1.62 -7.76
C PHE A 16 5.70 1.96 -6.32
N ILE A 17 6.70 1.28 -5.76
CA ILE A 17 7.09 1.39 -4.35
C ILE A 17 8.48 2.03 -4.23
N GLU A 18 8.56 3.10 -3.44
CA GLU A 18 9.78 3.87 -3.15
C GLU A 18 10.08 3.85 -1.65
N GLY A 19 11.35 3.89 -1.27
CA GLY A 19 11.79 3.90 0.12
C GLY A 19 12.72 2.73 0.46
N VAL A 20 12.92 2.52 1.76
CA VAL A 20 13.77 1.45 2.29
C VAL A 20 12.87 0.45 3.02
N PHE A 21 13.00 -0.81 2.61
CA PHE A 21 12.33 -1.99 3.15
C PHE A 21 13.15 -3.23 2.78
N SER A 22 12.94 -4.33 3.49
CA SER A 22 13.52 -5.64 3.22
C SER A 22 12.43 -6.71 3.15
N ASP A 23 12.75 -7.82 2.51
CA ASP A 23 11.87 -8.99 2.45
C ASP A 23 11.50 -9.44 3.88
N GLY A 24 10.21 -9.64 4.13
CA GLY A 24 9.65 -10.01 5.42
C GLY A 24 9.37 -8.84 6.37
N ASP A 25 9.71 -7.60 6.02
CA ASP A 25 9.37 -6.44 6.84
C ASP A 25 7.85 -6.30 6.99
N SER A 26 7.40 -5.90 8.19
CA SER A 26 6.00 -5.58 8.43
C SER A 26 5.72 -4.11 8.14
N CYS A 27 4.68 -3.84 7.35
CA CYS A 27 4.27 -2.50 6.97
C CYS A 27 2.86 -2.16 7.47
N LEU A 28 2.73 -1.03 8.16
CA LEU A 28 1.46 -0.42 8.54
C LEU A 28 1.00 0.53 7.44
N ILE A 29 -0.17 0.30 6.88
CA ILE A 29 -0.75 1.18 5.85
C ILE A 29 -1.46 2.36 6.52
N ILE A 30 -1.22 3.57 6.01
CA ILE A 30 -1.90 4.80 6.45
C ILE A 30 -2.51 5.45 5.21
N GLU A 31 -3.84 5.63 5.21
CA GLU A 31 -4.57 6.26 4.11
C GLU A 31 -5.69 7.18 4.63
N ASP A 32 -6.19 8.08 3.79
CA ASP A 32 -7.28 8.98 4.11
C ASP A 32 -8.67 8.35 3.93
N SER A 33 -8.86 7.50 2.91
CA SER A 33 -10.19 7.17 2.38
C SER A 33 -10.49 5.71 2.06
N GLY A 34 -9.59 4.78 2.39
CA GLY A 34 -9.75 3.32 2.25
C GLY A 34 -9.64 2.77 0.82
N SER A 35 -9.80 3.63 -0.20
CA SER A 35 -10.04 3.20 -1.58
C SER A 35 -8.83 2.53 -2.26
N SER A 36 -7.60 2.86 -1.83
CA SER A 36 -6.37 2.38 -2.47
C SER A 36 -5.61 1.32 -1.66
N ILE A 37 -6.15 0.91 -0.50
CA ILE A 37 -5.50 -0.05 0.42
C ILE A 37 -5.22 -1.37 -0.28
N ILE A 38 -6.22 -1.98 -0.92
CA ILE A 38 -6.09 -3.33 -1.50
C ILE A 38 -5.03 -3.38 -2.59
N GLU A 39 -4.96 -2.36 -3.45
CA GLU A 39 -3.91 -2.29 -4.47
C GLU A 39 -2.53 -2.08 -3.84
N THR A 40 -2.45 -1.26 -2.78
CA THR A 40 -1.21 -0.99 -2.07
C THR A 40 -0.68 -2.24 -1.36
N VAL A 41 -1.55 -3.02 -0.72
CA VAL A 41 -1.20 -4.32 -0.13
C VAL A 41 -0.62 -5.24 -1.19
N LYS A 42 -1.29 -5.39 -2.34
CA LYS A 42 -0.82 -6.27 -3.42
C LYS A 42 0.57 -5.88 -3.94
N ASP A 43 0.82 -4.58 -4.12
CA ASP A 43 2.12 -4.10 -4.59
C ASP A 43 3.24 -4.31 -3.55
N LEU A 44 2.92 -4.25 -2.26
CA LEU A 44 3.87 -4.50 -1.16
C LEU A 44 4.12 -6.01 -0.95
N GLU A 45 3.08 -6.84 -0.99
CA GLU A 45 3.18 -8.29 -0.87
C GLU A 45 3.96 -8.91 -2.04
N ALA A 46 3.85 -8.34 -3.25
CA ALA A 46 4.67 -8.73 -4.39
C ALA A 46 6.18 -8.45 -4.21
N LEU A 47 6.54 -7.70 -3.15
CA LEU A 47 7.90 -7.39 -2.74
C LEU A 47 8.25 -8.05 -1.39
N ASP A 48 7.52 -9.10 -1.00
CA ASP A 48 7.67 -9.83 0.26
C ASP A 48 7.49 -8.96 1.53
N VAL A 49 6.79 -7.83 1.42
CA VAL A 49 6.46 -6.97 2.58
C VAL A 49 5.11 -7.40 3.17
N VAL A 50 5.08 -7.68 4.47
CA VAL A 50 3.90 -8.19 5.19
C VAL A 50 3.00 -7.03 5.60
N CYS A 51 1.77 -6.99 5.08
CA CYS A 51 0.77 -5.97 5.40
C CYS A 51 -0.41 -6.61 6.15
N SER A 52 -0.47 -6.45 7.47
CA SER A 52 -1.54 -7.04 8.30
C SER A 52 -2.57 -6.02 8.78
N ASN A 53 -2.25 -4.73 8.73
CA ASN A 53 -3.07 -3.68 9.33
C ASN A 53 -3.06 -2.41 8.48
N ALA A 54 -4.20 -1.71 8.51
CA ALA A 54 -4.34 -0.40 7.92
C ALA A 54 -5.04 0.56 8.90
N ILE A 55 -4.63 1.82 8.90
CA ILE A 55 -5.29 2.92 9.59
C ILE A 55 -5.86 3.84 8.52
N VAL A 56 -7.16 4.12 8.64
CA VAL A 56 -7.88 5.01 7.74
C VAL A 56 -8.43 6.19 8.54
N LEU A 57 -8.27 7.40 8.01
CA LEU A 57 -8.81 8.59 8.64
C LEU A 57 -10.35 8.60 8.61
N LEU A 58 -10.94 8.25 7.47
CA LEU A 58 -12.38 8.18 7.28
C LEU A 58 -12.76 6.92 6.49
N ASP A 59 -13.41 5.98 7.17
CA ASP A 59 -14.13 4.90 6.49
C ASP A 59 -15.48 5.44 6.00
N ARG A 60 -15.74 5.32 4.70
CA ARG A 60 -17.01 5.73 4.09
C ARG A 60 -18.08 4.63 4.15
N GLU A 61 -17.73 3.43 4.60
CA GLU A 61 -18.60 2.25 4.65
C GLU A 61 -19.22 1.91 3.27
N GLN A 62 -18.49 2.22 2.18
CA GLN A 62 -18.93 2.04 0.79
C GLN A 62 -18.45 0.72 0.16
N GLY A 63 -17.83 -0.16 0.95
CA GLY A 63 -17.34 -1.47 0.49
C GLY A 63 -18.46 -2.50 0.32
N SER A 64 -18.29 -3.43 -0.62
CA SER A 64 -19.22 -4.55 -0.89
C SER A 64 -19.20 -5.65 0.20
N GLY A 65 -18.40 -5.49 1.25
CA GLY A 65 -18.18 -6.48 2.31
C GLY A 65 -17.09 -6.03 3.30
N VAL A 66 -17.01 -6.74 4.43
CA VAL A 66 -16.17 -6.45 5.61
C VAL A 66 -14.67 -6.63 5.26
N PHE A 67 -13.85 -5.66 5.67
CA PHE A 67 -12.38 -5.72 5.63
C PHE A 67 -11.81 -6.55 6.79
#